data_AF-A0A3M9YY06-F1
#
_entry.id   AF-A0A3M9YY06-F1
#
_cell.length_a   1.000
_cell.length_b   1.000
_cell.length_c   1.000
_cell.angle_alpha   90.00
_cell.angle_beta   90.00
_cell.angle_gamma   90.00
#
_symmetry.space_group_name_H-M   'P 1'
#
loop_
_entity.id
_entity.type
_entity.pdbx_description
1 polymer ?
#
loop_
_entity_poly.entity_id
_entity_poly.type
_entity_poly.pdbx_seq_one_letter_code
_entity_poly.pdbx_strand_id
1 'polypeptide(L)'
;MNPSTIEQLKALRLVGMLEAWSEQQSTSTYHDLSFDERLALLVEREHLRRAQQRLQRRIKQAQLTTTASLADIDFQVGALV
;
A
#
# COMPACT_ATOMS: atom_id res chain seq x y z
N MET A 1 4.24 3.33 20.74
CA MET A 1 3.16 4.33 20.61
C MET A 1 2.19 4.13 21.75
N ASN A 2 1.68 5.22 22.36
CA ASN A 2 0.77 5.10 23.50
C ASN A 2 -0.67 4.74 23.04
N PRO A 3 -1.56 4.30 23.95
CA PRO A 3 -2.92 3.90 23.59
C PRO A 3 -3.77 5.03 22.99
N SER A 4 -3.61 6.28 23.45
CA SER A 4 -4.41 7.41 22.94
C SER A 4 -4.08 7.73 21.49
N THR A 5 -2.81 7.68 21.10
CA THR A 5 -2.40 7.86 19.71
C THR A 5 -2.93 6.73 18.82
N ILE A 6 -3.00 5.49 19.31
CA ILE A 6 -3.59 4.38 18.54
C ILE A 6 -5.06 4.65 18.23
N GLU A 7 -5.84 5.09 19.22
CA GLU A 7 -7.25 5.43 19.01
C GLU A 7 -7.44 6.63 18.08
N GLN A 8 -6.56 7.64 18.16
CA GLN A 8 -6.57 8.76 17.21
C GLN A 8 -6.30 8.30 15.78
N LEU A 9 -5.31 7.43 15.55
CA LEU A 9 -5.03 6.89 14.22
C LEU A 9 -6.20 6.07 13.67
N LYS A 10 -6.87 5.27 14.53
CA LYS A 10 -8.10 4.57 14.14
C LYS A 10 -9.21 5.54 13.75
N ALA A 11 -9.44 6.59 14.54
CA ALA A 11 -10.45 7.61 14.26
C ALA A 11 -10.17 8.35 12.94
N LEU A 12 -8.91 8.64 12.63
CA LEU A 12 -8.46 9.23 11.36
C LEU A 12 -8.43 8.23 10.19
N ARG A 13 -8.77 6.96 10.45
CA ARG A 13 -8.74 5.85 9.49
C ARG A 13 -7.35 5.62 8.88
N LEU A 14 -6.28 5.89 9.64
CA LEU A 14 -4.88 5.69 9.23
C LEU A 14 -4.44 4.25 9.51
N VAL A 15 -5.14 3.29 8.90
CA VAL A 15 -5.01 1.86 9.22
C VAL A 15 -3.69 1.26 8.72
N GLY A 16 -3.23 1.66 7.52
CA GLY A 16 -1.93 1.24 6.98
C GLY A 16 -0.76 1.78 7.81
N MET A 17 -0.89 2.98 8.38
CA MET A 17 0.09 3.51 9.34
C MET A 17 0.14 2.68 10.63
N LEU A 18 -1.01 2.26 11.17
CA LEU A 18 -1.09 1.38 12.34
C LEU A 18 -0.47 -0.01 12.09
N GLU A 19 -0.77 -0.60 10.93
CA GLU A 19 -0.19 -1.88 10.51
C GLU A 19 1.34 -1.78 10.37
N ALA A 20 1.83 -0.74 9.69
CA ALA A 20 3.28 -0.50 9.56
C ALA A 20 3.95 -0.25 10.92
N TRP A 21 3.30 0.46 11.83
CA TRP A 21 3.82 0.64 13.19
C TRP A 21 3.99 -0.69 13.90
N SER A 22 2.99 -1.58 13.84
CA SER A 22 3.09 -2.91 14.44
C SER A 22 4.21 -3.74 13.81
N GLU A 23 4.38 -3.65 12.49
CA GLU A 23 5.44 -4.34 11.75
C GLU A 23 6.83 -3.85 12.18
N GLN A 24 7.05 -2.53 12.24
CA GLN A 24 8.31 -1.92 12.67
C GLN A 24 8.72 -2.33 14.09
N GLN A 25 7.75 -2.59 14.98
CA GLN A 25 8.03 -3.07 16.34
C GLN A 25 8.50 -4.53 16.38
N SER A 26 8.13 -5.33 15.39
CA SER A 26 8.45 -6.77 15.33
C SER A 26 9.72 -7.08 14.54
N THR A 27 10.22 -6.12 13.75
CA THR A 27 11.30 -6.32 12.79
C THR A 27 12.51 -5.46 13.16
N SER A 28 13.64 -6.10 13.46
CA SER A 28 14.85 -5.42 13.95
C SER A 28 15.51 -4.50 12.92
N THR A 29 15.35 -4.76 11.63
CA THR A 29 15.94 -3.98 10.53
C THR A 29 15.51 -2.50 10.55
N TYR A 30 14.33 -2.19 11.11
CA TYR A 30 13.87 -0.81 11.22
C TYR A 30 14.58 -0.04 12.34
N HIS A 31 15.33 -0.70 13.24
CA HIS A 31 16.07 -0.02 14.31
C HIS A 31 17.29 0.74 13.81
N ASP A 32 17.85 0.36 12.65
CA ASP A 32 18.98 1.05 12.03
C ASP A 32 18.56 2.35 11.32
N LEU A 33 17.26 2.56 11.15
CA LEU A 33 16.70 3.75 10.52
C LEU A 33 16.52 4.89 11.52
N SER A 34 16.77 6.10 11.05
CA SER A 34 16.41 7.32 11.76
C SER A 34 14.90 7.41 12.02
N PHE A 35 14.50 8.32 12.90
CA PHE A 35 13.09 8.60 13.12
C PHE A 35 12.38 9.04 11.83
N ASP A 36 13.00 9.94 11.06
CA ASP A 36 12.40 10.51 9.85
C ASP A 36 12.19 9.43 8.77
N GLU A 37 13.14 8.51 8.61
CA GLU A 37 13.01 7.37 7.69
C GLU A 37 11.89 6.42 8.12
N ARG A 38 11.82 6.09 9.43
CA ARG A 38 10.72 5.26 9.94
C ARG A 38 9.37 5.93 9.74
N LEU A 39 9.28 7.24 10.01
CA LEU A 39 8.06 8.02 9.81
C LEU A 39 7.67 8.06 8.34
N ALA A 40 8.61 8.26 7.43
CA ALA A 40 8.36 8.23 6.00
C ALA A 40 7.76 6.89 5.55
N LEU A 41 8.29 5.77 6.05
CA LEU A 41 7.77 4.43 5.75
C LEU A 41 6.35 4.20 6.28
N LEU A 42 6.05 4.73 7.48
CA LEU A 42 4.70 4.68 8.06
C LEU A 42 3.69 5.44 7.18
N VAL A 43 4.05 6.64 6.75
CA VAL A 43 3.21 7.49 5.89
C VAL A 43 3.05 6.86 4.51
N GLU A 44 4.13 6.33 3.93
CA GLU A 44 4.10 5.67 2.62
C GLU A 44 3.17 4.45 2.63
N ARG A 45 3.22 3.62 3.69
CA ARG A 45 2.31 2.46 3.80
C ARG A 45 0.85 2.89 3.75
N GLU A 46 0.50 3.95 4.47
CA GLU A 46 -0.86 4.49 4.46
C GLU A 46 -1.24 5.05 3.09
N HIS A 47 -0.34 5.80 2.46
CA HIS A 47 -0.55 6.38 1.14
C HIS A 47 -0.82 5.29 0.08
N LEU A 48 0.03 4.26 0.02
CA LEU A 48 -0.11 3.13 -0.89
C LEU A 48 -1.39 2.34 -0.63
N ARG A 49 -1.73 2.09 0.64
CA ARG A 49 -2.98 1.40 1.00
C ARG A 49 -4.20 2.15 0.45
N ARG A 50 -4.25 3.47 0.62
CA ARG A 50 -5.35 4.28 0.08
C ARG A 50 -5.36 4.30 -1.45
N ALA A 51 -4.20 4.37 -2.09
CA ALA A 51 -4.08 4.30 -3.54
C ALA A 51 -4.61 2.96 -4.08
N GLN A 52 -4.20 1.85 -3.47
CA GLN A 52 -4.67 0.50 -3.81
C GLN A 52 -6.17 0.37 -3.63
N GLN A 53 -6.75 0.86 -2.52
CA GLN A 53 -8.20 0.82 -2.31
C GLN A 53 -8.97 1.63 -3.36
N ARG A 54 -8.48 2.81 -3.75
CA ARG A 54 -9.08 3.61 -4.84
C ARG A 54 -9.02 2.87 -6.16
N LEU A 55 -7.88 2.27 -6.49
CA LEU A 55 -7.70 1.49 -7.71
C LEU A 55 -8.66 0.29 -7.75
N GLN A 56 -8.72 -0.50 -6.67
CA GLN A 56 -9.61 -1.65 -6.55
C GLN A 56 -11.09 -1.26 -6.70
N ARG A 57 -11.50 -0.12 -6.13
CA ARG A 57 -12.86 0.41 -6.33
C ARG A 57 -13.13 0.76 -7.80
N ARG A 58 -12.19 1.41 -8.48
CA ARG A 58 -12.31 1.75 -9.90
C ARG A 58 -12.40 0.50 -10.78
N ILE A 59 -11.55 -0.50 -10.54
CA ILE A 59 -11.59 -1.78 -11.27
C ILE A 59 -12.95 -2.46 -11.10
N LYS A 60 -13.47 -2.53 -9.86
CA LYS A 60 -14.80 -3.10 -9.59
C LYS A 60 -15.92 -2.33 -10.28
N GLN A 61 -15.84 -1.00 -10.30
CA GLN A 61 -16.84 -0.14 -10.95
C GLN A 61 -16.79 -0.20 -12.48
N ALA A 62 -15.62 -0.45 -13.06
CA ALA A 62 -15.45 -0.54 -14.51
C ALA A 62 -16.10 -1.79 -15.13
N GLN A 63 -16.52 -2.77 -14.30
CA GLN A 63 -17.17 -4.02 -14.75
C GLN A 63 -16.45 -4.65 -15.95
N LEU A 64 -15.12 -4.69 -15.89
CA LEU A 64 -14.30 -5.21 -16.99
C LEU A 64 -14.73 -6.66 -17.28
N THR A 65 -15.12 -6.91 -18.53
CA THR A 65 -15.61 -8.22 -19.00
C THR A 65 -14.50 -9.27 -19.08
N THR A 66 -13.24 -8.84 -19.04
CA THR A 66 -12.07 -9.70 -19.12
C THR A 66 -11.13 -9.38 -17.96
N THR A 67 -10.70 -10.41 -17.24
CA THR A 67 -9.56 -10.33 -16.32
C THR A 67 -8.30 -10.15 -17.15
N ALA A 68 -7.84 -8.90 -17.29
CA ALA A 68 -6.54 -8.62 -17.91
C ALA A 68 -5.43 -8.96 -16.91
N SER A 69 -4.60 -9.94 -17.23
CA SER A 69 -3.38 -10.24 -16.48
C SER A 69 -2.15 -9.72 -17.21
N LEU A 70 -1.06 -9.51 -16.46
CA LEU A 70 0.22 -9.12 -17.06
C LEU A 70 0.75 -10.18 -18.05
N ALA A 71 0.32 -11.43 -17.89
CA ALA A 71 0.66 -12.54 -18.78
C ALA A 71 -0.09 -12.51 -20.12
N ASP A 72 -1.19 -11.76 -20.21
CA ASP A 72 -1.98 -11.60 -21.44
C ASP A 72 -1.46 -10.45 -22.32
N ILE A 73 -0.37 -9.79 -21.92
CA ILE A 73 0.28 -8.76 -22.73
C ILE A 73 1.07 -9.45 -23.83
N ASP A 74 0.56 -9.38 -25.07
CA ASP A 74 1.30 -9.81 -26.25
C ASP A 74 2.41 -8.78 -26.56
N PHE A 75 3.66 -9.18 -26.29
CA PHE A 75 4.85 -8.38 -26.58
C PHE A 75 5.37 -8.61 -28.01
N GLN A 76 4.73 -9.44 -28.82
CA GLN A 76 5.11 -9.62 -30.22
C GLN A 76 4.58 -8.45 -31.04
N VAL A 77 5.42 -7.43 -31.19
CA VAL A 77 5.29 -6.46 -32.29
C VAL A 77 5.39 -7.27 -33.57
N GLY A 78 4.27 -7.37 -34.31
CA GLY A 78 4.17 -8.18 -35.51
C GLY A 78 5.39 -7.99 -36.42
N ALA A 79 6.16 -9.05 -36.60
CA ALA A 79 7.06 -9.15 -37.72
C ALA A 79 6.20 -9.23 -38.98
N LEU A 80 5.91 -8.08 -39.57
CA LEU A 80 5.64 -8.03 -41.00
C LEU A 80 6.99 -8.28 -41.69
N VAL A 81 7.18 -9.50 -42.18
CA VAL A 81 7.77 -9.89 -43.48
C VAL A 81 7.69 -11.41 -43.60
#